data_AF-A0A1Y2TWG8-F1
#
_entry.id   AF-A0A1Y2TWG8-F1
#
_cell.length_a   1.000
_cell.length_b   1.000
_cell.length_c   1.000
_cell.angle_alpha   90.00
_cell.angle_beta   90.00
_cell.angle_gamma   90.00
#
_symmetry.space_group_name_H-M   'P 1'
#
loop_
_entity.id
_entity.type
_entity.pdbx_description
1 polymer ?
#
loop_
_entity_poly.entity_id
_entity_poly.type
_entity_poly.pdbx_seq_one_letter_code
_entity_poly.pdbx_strand_id
1 'polypeptide(L)'
;MKGYSYFATHSDEDKPPIPYKIGRTFRAQSYHPPPPPNYFHKWSSRNVQDKIRRLHPVQLCLQYPPAPGKPCNEELQLKIIDHVRVKDQKNSQVVLARPLSHRGGETLLDKFILPNDIVTKFYDPLYYDFNEFHVDPFANCDAAFSHETLAYKYLQPLWGTVVPRYYGSYSVTVPLFDDATETRDVRAIFYEYVHGICLQDIAVRDYTQQQRQAIMRAIIRADSQMWQLDVNNLDLHPRNIILVSANEGEEAVIRIIDFDHCQCGTRVQSPTLDPLPREEVLTRWLDSDFDDSMIYFRWLVDWPWDDWLENEYAGNGP
;
A
#
# COMPACT_ATOMS: atom_id res chain seq x y z
N MET A 1 -11.54 13.44 -42.69
CA MET A 1 -11.35 13.20 -41.25
C MET A 1 -12.56 12.41 -40.76
N LYS A 2 -12.40 11.10 -40.56
CA LYS A 2 -13.44 10.28 -39.92
C LYS A 2 -13.23 10.39 -38.42
N GLY A 3 -14.24 10.90 -37.71
CA GLY A 3 -14.23 10.96 -36.25
C GLY A 3 -14.16 9.54 -35.69
N TYR A 4 -13.22 9.32 -34.77
CA TYR A 4 -13.21 8.13 -33.95
C TYR A 4 -14.44 8.19 -33.03
N SER A 5 -15.43 7.33 -33.30
CA SER A 5 -16.47 7.02 -32.34
C SER A 5 -15.78 6.39 -31.14
N TYR A 6 -15.77 7.08 -30.00
CA TYR A 6 -15.52 6.44 -28.71
C TYR A 6 -16.58 5.34 -28.59
N PHE A 7 -16.16 4.08 -28.58
CA PHE A 7 -17.07 2.98 -28.29
C PHE A 7 -17.52 3.16 -26.84
N ALA A 8 -18.79 3.47 -26.61
CA ALA A 8 -19.37 3.49 -25.28
C ALA A 8 -19.14 2.11 -24.64
N THR A 9 -18.30 2.07 -23.63
CA THR A 9 -18.03 0.87 -22.84
C THR A 9 -19.16 0.71 -21.82
N HIS A 10 -19.56 -0.53 -21.50
CA HIS A 10 -20.46 -0.78 -20.36
C HIS A 10 -19.88 -0.30 -19.02
N SER A 11 -18.63 0.20 -18.98
CA SER A 11 -18.06 0.92 -17.83
C SER A 11 -18.74 2.26 -17.53
N ASP A 12 -19.53 2.80 -18.47
CA ASP A 12 -20.34 4.01 -18.27
C ASP A 12 -21.65 3.74 -17.51
N GLU A 13 -21.97 2.48 -17.20
CA GLU A 13 -23.09 2.11 -16.33
C GLU A 13 -22.73 2.29 -14.85
N ASP A 14 -23.68 2.83 -14.06
CA ASP A 14 -23.49 3.09 -12.63
C ASP A 14 -23.22 1.78 -11.87
N LYS A 15 -21.96 1.59 -11.47
CA LYS A 15 -21.56 0.52 -10.54
C LYS A 15 -22.41 0.57 -9.26
N PRO A 16 -22.59 -0.57 -8.57
CA PRO A 16 -23.28 -0.58 -7.28
C PRO A 16 -22.60 0.38 -6.29
N PRO A 17 -23.36 1.04 -5.39
CA PRO A 17 -22.78 1.91 -4.37
C PRO A 17 -21.69 1.22 -3.55
N ILE A 18 -20.61 1.95 -3.25
CA ILE A 18 -19.47 1.40 -2.49
C ILE A 18 -19.94 0.90 -1.11
N PRO A 19 -19.71 -0.39 -0.77
CA PRO A 19 -20.27 -1.00 0.44
C PRO A 19 -19.50 -0.61 1.71
N TYR A 20 -18.30 -0.06 1.59
CA TYR A 20 -17.40 0.30 2.69
C TYR A 20 -17.84 1.58 3.41
N LYS A 21 -19.04 1.56 4.00
CA LYS A 21 -19.68 2.69 4.69
C LYS A 21 -19.37 2.69 6.19
N ILE A 22 -19.18 3.88 6.77
CA ILE A 22 -19.08 4.07 8.23
C ILE A 22 -20.26 3.38 8.93
N GLY A 23 -19.95 2.67 10.02
CA GLY A 23 -20.90 1.92 10.81
C GLY A 23 -21.13 0.48 10.34
N ARG A 24 -20.74 0.14 9.10
CA ARG A 24 -20.90 -1.21 8.57
C ARG A 24 -19.90 -2.17 9.19
N THR A 25 -20.36 -3.41 9.39
CA THR A 25 -19.57 -4.50 9.95
C THR A 25 -19.27 -5.55 8.90
N PHE A 26 -18.05 -6.08 8.92
CA PHE A 26 -17.60 -7.16 8.03
C PHE A 26 -17.04 -8.32 8.85
N ARG A 27 -17.16 -9.52 8.30
CA ARG A 27 -16.45 -10.71 8.78
C ARG A 27 -15.30 -10.99 7.82
N ALA A 28 -14.12 -11.13 8.37
CA ALA A 28 -12.89 -11.38 7.65
C ALA A 28 -12.33 -12.73 8.07
N GLN A 29 -12.02 -13.60 7.12
CA GLN A 29 -11.36 -14.87 7.35
C GLN A 29 -9.88 -14.72 6.98
N SER A 30 -8.97 -15.09 7.88
CA SER A 30 -7.54 -15.03 7.64
C SER A 30 -7.16 -15.88 6.43
N TYR A 31 -6.16 -15.43 5.68
CA TYR A 31 -5.90 -15.93 4.35
C TYR A 31 -4.40 -15.93 4.05
N HIS A 32 -3.87 -17.04 3.56
CA HIS A 32 -2.52 -17.05 2.99
C HIS A 32 -2.59 -16.77 1.48
N PRO A 33 -2.00 -15.64 1.02
CA PRO A 33 -2.01 -15.32 -0.40
C PRO A 33 -1.17 -16.32 -1.21
N PRO A 34 -1.49 -16.48 -2.51
CA PRO A 34 -0.56 -17.10 -3.43
C PRO A 34 0.73 -16.28 -3.55
N PRO A 35 1.85 -16.88 -3.99
CA PRO A 35 3.06 -16.15 -4.32
C PRO A 35 2.75 -14.99 -5.28
N PRO A 36 3.38 -13.81 -5.10
CA PRO A 36 3.12 -12.69 -5.99
C PRO A 36 3.55 -13.03 -7.42
N PRO A 37 2.81 -12.51 -8.42
CA PRO A 37 3.24 -12.65 -9.80
C PRO A 37 4.52 -11.85 -10.07
N ASN A 38 5.28 -12.24 -11.11
CA ASN A 38 6.47 -11.51 -11.57
C ASN A 38 6.12 -10.24 -12.39
N TYR A 39 5.04 -9.55 -12.05
CA TYR A 39 4.62 -8.30 -12.66
C TYR A 39 3.96 -7.40 -11.61
N PHE A 40 4.11 -6.09 -11.78
CA PHE A 40 3.39 -5.06 -10.99
C PHE A 40 2.11 -4.62 -11.70
N HIS A 41 2.18 -4.53 -13.02
CA HIS A 41 1.06 -4.16 -13.89
C HIS A 41 0.91 -5.17 -15.01
N LYS A 42 -0.29 -5.72 -15.12
CA LYS A 42 -0.69 -6.60 -16.21
C LYS A 42 -1.56 -5.84 -17.19
N TRP A 43 -1.08 -5.80 -18.43
CA TRP A 43 -1.88 -5.39 -19.56
C TRP A 43 -2.96 -6.44 -19.83
N SER A 44 -4.17 -5.97 -20.07
CA SER A 44 -5.30 -6.81 -20.43
C SER A 44 -5.04 -7.49 -21.77
N SER A 45 -5.26 -8.80 -21.82
CA SER A 45 -5.29 -9.53 -23.10
C SER A 45 -6.46 -9.05 -23.97
N ARG A 46 -6.39 -9.25 -25.30
CA ARG A 46 -7.52 -8.89 -26.19
C ARG A 46 -8.87 -9.46 -25.73
N ASN A 47 -8.86 -10.70 -25.23
CA ASN A 47 -10.08 -11.34 -24.70
C ASN A 47 -10.62 -10.62 -23.46
N VAL A 48 -9.74 -10.23 -22.53
CA VAL A 48 -10.14 -9.45 -21.33
C VAL A 48 -10.67 -8.08 -21.75
N GLN A 49 -10.00 -7.40 -22.68
CA GLN A 49 -10.48 -6.12 -23.23
C GLN A 49 -11.88 -6.26 -23.85
N ASP A 50 -12.09 -7.28 -24.67
CA ASP A 50 -13.39 -7.51 -25.32
C ASP A 50 -14.49 -7.79 -24.29
N LYS A 51 -14.18 -8.48 -23.19
CA LYS A 51 -15.11 -8.67 -22.08
C LYS A 51 -15.38 -7.37 -21.32
N ILE A 52 -14.35 -6.58 -20.99
CA ILE A 52 -14.49 -5.26 -20.33
C ILE A 52 -15.41 -4.34 -21.14
N ARG A 53 -15.30 -4.36 -22.47
CA ARG A 53 -16.16 -3.56 -23.36
C ARG A 53 -17.61 -4.03 -23.40
N ARG A 54 -17.87 -5.32 -23.16
CA ARG A 54 -19.18 -5.97 -23.42
C ARG A 54 -19.97 -6.30 -22.17
N LEU A 55 -19.32 -6.43 -21.02
CA LEU A 55 -19.93 -6.92 -19.78
C LEU A 55 -19.90 -5.83 -18.71
N HIS A 56 -20.95 -5.78 -17.91
CA HIS A 56 -21.00 -4.90 -16.74
C HIS A 56 -19.93 -5.32 -15.71
N PRO A 57 -19.28 -4.37 -15.00
CA PRO A 57 -18.26 -4.68 -13.98
C PRO A 57 -18.67 -5.74 -12.96
N VAL A 58 -19.94 -5.76 -12.52
CA VAL A 58 -20.47 -6.78 -11.60
C VAL A 58 -20.37 -8.20 -12.19
N GLN A 59 -20.73 -8.37 -13.46
CA GLN A 59 -20.66 -9.67 -14.13
C GLN A 59 -19.20 -10.11 -14.28
N LEU A 60 -18.29 -9.18 -14.51
CA LEU A 60 -16.86 -9.47 -14.58
C LEU A 60 -16.33 -9.92 -13.22
N CYS A 61 -16.67 -9.24 -12.12
CA CYS A 61 -16.28 -9.68 -10.78
C CYS A 61 -16.75 -11.09 -10.43
N LEU A 62 -17.93 -11.50 -10.89
CA LEU A 62 -18.42 -12.86 -10.72
C LEU A 62 -17.69 -13.88 -11.60
N GLN A 63 -17.21 -13.48 -12.78
CA GLN A 63 -16.43 -14.35 -13.68
C GLN A 63 -14.95 -14.45 -13.28
N TYR A 64 -14.43 -13.44 -12.59
CA TYR A 64 -13.02 -13.32 -12.21
C TYR A 64 -12.90 -13.18 -10.68
N PRO A 65 -13.15 -14.27 -9.92
CA PRO A 65 -12.93 -14.26 -8.49
C PRO A 65 -11.43 -14.03 -8.17
N PRO A 66 -11.09 -13.48 -6.99
CA PRO A 66 -9.70 -13.27 -6.61
C PRO A 66 -8.87 -14.55 -6.67
N ALA A 67 -7.57 -14.41 -6.92
CA ALA A 67 -6.65 -15.54 -7.06
C ALA A 67 -6.79 -16.55 -5.89
N PRO A 68 -6.73 -17.86 -6.18
CA PRO A 68 -6.86 -18.89 -5.18
C PRO A 68 -5.65 -18.91 -4.25
N GLY A 69 -5.90 -19.26 -3.00
CA GLY A 69 -4.94 -19.30 -1.90
C GLY A 69 -5.59 -20.05 -0.75
N LYS A 70 -5.03 -19.95 0.45
CA LYS A 70 -5.42 -20.86 1.54
C LYS A 70 -6.16 -20.10 2.64
N PRO A 71 -7.49 -20.29 2.80
CA PRO A 71 -8.19 -19.79 3.97
C PRO A 71 -7.64 -20.46 5.24
N CYS A 72 -7.61 -19.68 6.32
CA CYS A 72 -7.15 -20.09 7.63
C CYS A 72 -8.33 -20.12 8.61
N ASN A 73 -8.10 -20.67 9.80
CA ASN A 73 -9.17 -20.89 10.80
C ASN A 73 -9.56 -19.63 11.58
N GLU A 74 -8.81 -18.55 11.39
CA GLU A 74 -8.97 -17.31 12.12
C GLU A 74 -10.03 -16.43 11.46
N GLU A 75 -10.96 -15.93 12.26
CA GLU A 75 -11.99 -14.99 11.86
C GLU A 75 -11.95 -13.73 12.73
N LEU A 76 -12.09 -12.59 12.07
CA LEU A 76 -12.18 -11.27 12.70
C LEU A 76 -13.47 -10.58 12.28
N GLN A 77 -14.16 -9.96 13.24
CA GLN A 77 -15.26 -9.06 12.95
C GLN A 77 -14.80 -7.62 13.13
N LEU A 78 -15.03 -6.79 12.13
CA LEU A 78 -14.57 -5.39 12.09
C LEU A 78 -15.74 -4.45 11.82
N LYS A 79 -15.77 -3.29 12.47
CA LYS A 79 -16.70 -2.20 12.15
C LYS A 79 -15.94 -1.03 11.54
N ILE A 80 -16.37 -0.55 10.37
CA ILE A 80 -15.82 0.68 9.79
C ILE A 80 -16.21 1.85 10.67
N ILE A 81 -15.24 2.66 11.07
CA ILE A 81 -15.45 3.85 11.89
C ILE A 81 -15.13 5.14 11.15
N ASP A 82 -14.25 5.09 10.14
CA ASP A 82 -13.93 6.25 9.30
C ASP A 82 -13.43 5.82 7.91
N HIS A 83 -13.43 6.75 6.96
CA HIS A 83 -12.87 6.56 5.63
C HIS A 83 -11.49 7.21 5.52
N VAL A 84 -10.49 6.44 5.09
CA VAL A 84 -9.17 7.00 4.73
C VAL A 84 -9.16 7.33 3.23
N ARG A 85 -9.60 6.37 2.40
CA ARG A 85 -9.72 6.51 0.94
C ARG A 85 -10.79 5.55 0.44
N VAL A 86 -12.02 6.03 0.26
CA VAL A 86 -13.13 5.24 -0.29
C VAL A 86 -13.71 5.98 -1.49
N LYS A 87 -13.43 5.50 -2.70
CA LYS A 87 -13.84 6.12 -3.97
C LYS A 87 -13.79 5.11 -5.11
N ASP A 88 -14.67 5.28 -6.10
CA ASP A 88 -14.57 4.58 -7.37
C ASP A 88 -13.30 5.00 -8.14
N GLN A 89 -12.88 4.16 -9.09
CA GLN A 89 -11.65 4.32 -9.87
C GLN A 89 -10.40 4.33 -8.99
N LYS A 90 -10.36 3.41 -8.02
CA LYS A 90 -9.22 3.19 -7.13
C LYS A 90 -8.86 1.71 -7.09
N ASN A 91 -7.55 1.44 -7.04
CA ASN A 91 -7.01 0.07 -6.94
C ASN A 91 -7.41 -0.64 -5.63
N SER A 92 -7.74 0.14 -4.61
CA SER A 92 -8.07 -0.32 -3.27
C SER A 92 -8.93 0.70 -2.53
N GLN A 93 -9.71 0.21 -1.58
CA GLN A 93 -10.51 1.00 -0.66
C GLN A 93 -9.91 0.91 0.74
N VAL A 94 -9.59 2.05 1.34
CA VAL A 94 -8.88 2.13 2.63
C VAL A 94 -9.80 2.76 3.66
N VAL A 95 -9.97 2.08 4.79
CA VAL A 95 -10.82 2.54 5.89
C VAL A 95 -10.12 2.40 7.22
N LEU A 96 -10.58 3.19 8.20
CA LEU A 96 -10.28 2.94 9.60
C LEU A 96 -11.38 2.04 10.17
N ALA A 97 -11.00 0.94 10.79
CA ALA A 97 -11.91 -0.05 11.33
C ALA A 97 -11.58 -0.38 12.77
N ARG A 98 -12.61 -0.69 13.55
CA ARG A 98 -12.50 -1.17 14.92
C ARG A 98 -12.74 -2.68 14.97
N PRO A 99 -11.79 -3.47 15.50
CA PRO A 99 -12.04 -4.87 15.80
C PRO A 99 -13.13 -5.03 16.88
N LEU A 100 -14.12 -5.89 16.60
CA LEU A 100 -15.23 -6.18 17.50
C LEU A 100 -15.06 -7.52 18.23
N SER A 101 -14.58 -8.53 17.51
CA SER A 101 -14.38 -9.88 18.06
C SER A 101 -13.41 -10.69 17.22
N HIS A 102 -12.71 -11.60 17.86
CA HIS A 102 -11.75 -12.52 17.26
C HIS A 102 -12.11 -13.98 17.60
N ARG A 103 -11.92 -14.90 16.65
CA ARG A 103 -12.13 -16.35 16.86
C ARG A 103 -11.12 -17.16 16.08
N GLY A 104 -10.53 -18.17 16.71
CA GLY A 104 -9.85 -19.27 16.01
C GLY A 104 -8.37 -19.03 15.66
N GLY A 105 -7.50 -18.93 16.65
CA GLY A 105 -6.04 -18.86 16.46
C GLY A 105 -5.34 -18.38 17.73
N GLU A 106 -4.00 -18.45 17.75
CA GLU A 106 -3.17 -17.63 18.63
C GLU A 106 -2.56 -16.52 17.76
N THR A 107 -3.23 -15.39 17.66
CA THR A 107 -2.81 -14.31 16.75
C THR A 107 -1.99 -13.23 17.44
N LEU A 108 -1.34 -12.38 16.63
CA LEU A 108 -0.79 -11.12 17.14
C LEU A 108 -1.91 -10.26 17.78
N LEU A 109 -3.14 -10.37 17.30
CA LEU A 109 -4.32 -9.70 17.88
C LEU A 109 -4.73 -10.26 19.26
N ASP A 110 -4.35 -11.49 19.59
CA ASP A 110 -4.49 -12.05 20.95
C ASP A 110 -3.32 -11.67 21.86
N LYS A 111 -2.12 -11.49 21.29
CA LYS A 111 -0.89 -11.09 22.01
C LYS A 111 -0.84 -9.59 22.34
N PHE A 112 -1.40 -8.77 21.47
CA PHE A 112 -1.57 -7.34 21.64
C PHE A 112 -3.07 -7.11 21.75
N ILE A 113 -3.59 -6.92 22.98
CA ILE A 113 -4.97 -6.48 23.26
C ILE A 113 -5.50 -5.71 22.06
N LEU A 114 -6.58 -6.22 21.41
CA LEU A 114 -7.06 -5.74 20.12
C LEU A 114 -6.81 -4.23 19.98
N PRO A 115 -5.98 -3.79 19.01
CA PRO A 115 -5.74 -2.37 18.81
C PRO A 115 -7.07 -1.65 18.68
N ASN A 116 -7.18 -0.46 19.28
CA ASN A 116 -8.44 0.26 19.33
C ASN A 116 -9.02 0.44 17.91
N ASP A 117 -8.16 0.85 16.98
CA ASP A 117 -8.49 1.08 15.58
C ASP A 117 -7.34 0.58 14.68
N ILE A 118 -7.68 0.04 13.52
CA ILE A 118 -6.75 -0.50 12.51
C ILE A 118 -7.07 0.05 11.13
N VAL A 119 -6.06 0.16 10.28
CA VAL A 119 -6.29 0.43 8.86
C VAL A 119 -6.63 -0.88 8.17
N THR A 120 -7.70 -0.85 7.38
CA THR A 120 -8.11 -1.95 6.53
C THR A 120 -8.08 -1.50 5.07
N LYS A 121 -7.26 -2.16 4.26
CA LYS A 121 -7.17 -1.93 2.81
C LYS A 121 -7.82 -3.12 2.08
N PHE A 122 -8.91 -2.86 1.37
CA PHE A 122 -9.64 -3.81 0.54
C PHE A 122 -9.21 -3.70 -0.92
N TYR A 123 -8.92 -4.83 -1.57
CA TYR A 123 -8.58 -4.92 -3.00
C TYR A 123 -9.82 -5.43 -3.74
N ASP A 124 -10.75 -4.52 -4.02
CA ASP A 124 -12.03 -4.82 -4.66
C ASP A 124 -12.01 -4.40 -6.13
N PRO A 125 -11.88 -5.35 -7.07
CA PRO A 125 -11.78 -5.04 -8.49
C PRO A 125 -13.05 -4.39 -9.05
N LEU A 126 -14.20 -4.48 -8.36
CA LEU A 126 -15.43 -3.82 -8.80
C LEU A 126 -15.27 -2.29 -8.89
N TYR A 127 -14.48 -1.71 -7.98
CA TYR A 127 -14.24 -0.26 -7.91
C TYR A 127 -12.92 0.17 -8.56
N TYR A 128 -12.28 -0.74 -9.29
CA TYR A 128 -11.15 -0.41 -10.15
C TYR A 128 -11.59 0.47 -11.32
N ASP A 129 -10.66 1.21 -11.94
CA ASP A 129 -10.98 1.97 -13.14
C ASP A 129 -11.10 1.05 -14.38
N PHE A 130 -12.34 0.85 -14.86
CA PHE A 130 -12.62 0.07 -16.07
C PHE A 130 -12.54 0.90 -17.35
N ASN A 131 -12.38 2.23 -17.25
CA ASN A 131 -12.19 3.09 -18.42
C ASN A 131 -10.80 2.89 -19.03
N GLU A 132 -9.82 2.51 -18.21
CA GLU A 132 -8.52 2.04 -18.64
C GLU A 132 -8.58 0.57 -19.09
N PHE A 133 -9.35 0.27 -20.13
CA PHE A 133 -9.54 -1.11 -20.60
C PHE A 133 -8.24 -1.84 -20.98
N HIS A 134 -7.12 -1.12 -21.15
CA HIS A 134 -5.79 -1.68 -21.39
C HIS A 134 -5.18 -2.37 -20.16
N VAL A 135 -5.72 -2.11 -18.98
CA VAL A 135 -5.26 -2.65 -17.70
C VAL A 135 -6.17 -3.82 -17.31
N ASP A 136 -5.60 -4.90 -16.75
CA ASP A 136 -6.38 -6.02 -16.18
C ASP A 136 -6.69 -5.74 -14.70
N PRO A 137 -7.91 -5.25 -14.35
CA PRO A 137 -8.23 -4.83 -12.98
C PRO A 137 -8.15 -5.99 -11.98
N PHE A 138 -8.51 -7.21 -12.41
CA PHE A 138 -8.54 -8.39 -11.56
C PHE A 138 -7.12 -8.84 -11.23
N ALA A 139 -6.28 -9.00 -12.26
CA ALA A 139 -4.91 -9.42 -12.07
C ALA A 139 -4.07 -8.39 -11.31
N ASN A 140 -4.36 -7.09 -11.49
CA ASN A 140 -3.65 -6.03 -10.76
C ASN A 140 -4.09 -5.93 -9.31
N CYS A 141 -5.38 -6.11 -8.98
CA CYS A 141 -5.81 -6.22 -7.58
C CYS A 141 -5.14 -7.41 -6.88
N ASP A 142 -5.08 -8.57 -7.54
CA ASP A 142 -4.40 -9.75 -7.00
C ASP A 142 -2.88 -9.51 -6.83
N ALA A 143 -2.23 -8.89 -7.81
CA ALA A 143 -0.80 -8.55 -7.74
C ALA A 143 -0.52 -7.58 -6.59
N ALA A 144 -1.28 -6.49 -6.49
CA ALA A 144 -1.18 -5.50 -5.43
C ALA A 144 -1.28 -6.14 -4.03
N PHE A 145 -2.30 -6.97 -3.83
CA PHE A 145 -2.50 -7.69 -2.57
C PHE A 145 -1.36 -8.65 -2.23
N SER A 146 -0.89 -9.44 -3.19
CA SER A 146 0.18 -10.43 -2.96
C SER A 146 1.54 -9.77 -2.75
N HIS A 147 1.89 -8.72 -3.51
CA HIS A 147 3.13 -7.96 -3.33
C HIS A 147 3.17 -7.29 -1.97
N GLU A 148 2.10 -6.56 -1.61
CA GLU A 148 2.05 -5.84 -0.33
C GLU A 148 2.10 -6.80 0.86
N THR A 149 1.39 -7.94 0.79
CA THR A 149 1.52 -8.98 1.82
C THR A 149 2.95 -9.53 1.92
N LEU A 150 3.62 -9.74 0.78
CA LEU A 150 5.00 -10.24 0.78
C LEU A 150 5.97 -9.22 1.39
N ALA A 151 5.83 -7.94 1.04
CA ALA A 151 6.61 -6.85 1.61
C ALA A 151 6.53 -6.87 3.14
N TYR A 152 5.32 -6.90 3.70
CA TYR A 152 5.15 -6.92 5.16
C TYR A 152 5.81 -8.13 5.83
N LYS A 153 5.94 -9.29 5.16
CA LYS A 153 6.67 -10.44 5.70
C LYS A 153 8.17 -10.17 5.80
N TYR A 154 8.79 -9.61 4.76
CA TYR A 154 10.21 -9.23 4.79
C TYR A 154 10.48 -8.11 5.79
N LEU A 155 9.54 -7.15 5.89
CA LEU A 155 9.63 -5.98 6.76
C LEU A 155 9.25 -6.25 8.22
N GLN A 156 9.04 -7.51 8.61
CA GLN A 156 8.72 -7.88 10.00
C GLN A 156 9.66 -7.27 11.05
N PRO A 157 11.00 -7.21 10.82
CA PRO A 157 11.91 -6.57 11.77
C PRO A 157 11.67 -5.06 11.98
N LEU A 158 10.94 -4.41 11.07
CA LEU A 158 10.69 -2.97 11.04
C LEU A 158 9.26 -2.58 11.44
N TRP A 159 8.45 -3.54 11.86
CA TRP A 159 7.06 -3.32 12.27
C TRP A 159 6.94 -2.43 13.50
N GLY A 160 6.14 -1.37 13.38
CA GLY A 160 5.92 -0.38 14.42
C GLY A 160 7.05 0.64 14.56
N THR A 161 8.11 0.56 13.75
CA THR A 161 9.26 1.49 13.79
C THR A 161 9.44 2.22 12.47
N VAL A 162 9.58 1.52 11.35
CA VAL A 162 9.71 2.15 10.01
C VAL A 162 8.43 1.96 9.21
N VAL A 163 7.75 0.84 9.40
CA VAL A 163 6.47 0.52 8.74
C VAL A 163 5.41 0.18 9.78
N PRO A 164 4.12 0.32 9.48
CA PRO A 164 3.06 -0.10 10.38
C PRO A 164 3.19 -1.58 10.78
N ARG A 165 2.78 -1.93 12.00
CA ARG A 165 2.63 -3.35 12.35
C ARG A 165 1.61 -4.03 11.44
N TYR A 166 1.97 -5.16 10.87
CA TYR A 166 1.09 -5.97 10.05
C TYR A 166 0.26 -6.92 10.91
N TYR A 167 -1.07 -6.90 10.76
CA TYR A 167 -1.98 -7.78 11.51
C TYR A 167 -2.43 -9.00 10.70
N GLY A 168 -2.31 -8.95 9.38
CA GLY A 168 -2.53 -10.13 8.54
C GLY A 168 -3.21 -9.82 7.22
N SER A 169 -3.34 -10.89 6.43
CA SER A 169 -4.10 -10.93 5.17
C SER A 169 -5.41 -11.67 5.40
N TYR A 170 -6.48 -11.18 4.78
CA TYR A 170 -7.82 -11.71 4.99
C TYR A 170 -8.61 -11.77 3.67
N SER A 171 -9.63 -12.63 3.68
CA SER A 171 -10.71 -12.68 2.70
C SER A 171 -11.99 -12.17 3.35
N VAL A 172 -12.72 -11.31 2.66
CA VAL A 172 -13.97 -10.71 3.13
C VAL A 172 -15.03 -10.95 2.09
N THR A 173 -16.16 -11.54 2.49
CA THR A 173 -17.31 -11.70 1.60
C THR A 173 -18.16 -10.43 1.66
N VAL A 174 -18.31 -9.78 0.50
CA VAL A 174 -18.97 -8.49 0.34
C VAL A 174 -20.19 -8.65 -0.56
N PRO A 175 -21.38 -8.15 -0.16
CA PRO A 175 -22.56 -8.24 -1.01
C PRO A 175 -22.42 -7.34 -2.24
N LEU A 176 -23.01 -7.75 -3.37
CA LEU A 176 -22.98 -6.96 -4.62
C LEU A 176 -23.82 -5.67 -4.50
N PHE A 177 -24.94 -5.74 -3.79
CA PHE A 177 -25.82 -4.63 -3.48
C PHE A 177 -26.23 -4.71 -2.01
N ASP A 178 -26.70 -3.61 -1.40
CA ASP A 178 -27.03 -3.57 0.03
C ASP A 178 -28.05 -4.64 0.45
N ASP A 179 -29.01 -4.99 -0.42
CA ASP A 179 -30.07 -5.98 -0.18
C ASP A 179 -29.88 -7.29 -0.98
N ALA A 180 -28.72 -7.50 -1.62
CA ALA A 180 -28.48 -8.68 -2.44
C ALA A 180 -28.08 -9.91 -1.62
N THR A 181 -28.58 -11.07 -2.03
CA THR A 181 -28.09 -12.38 -1.57
C THR A 181 -26.78 -12.77 -2.25
N GLU A 182 -26.50 -12.21 -3.43
CA GLU A 182 -25.27 -12.45 -4.16
C GLU A 182 -24.10 -11.68 -3.55
N THR A 183 -22.98 -12.38 -3.40
CA THR A 183 -21.76 -11.85 -2.79
C THR A 183 -20.56 -12.09 -3.69
N ARG A 184 -19.51 -11.31 -3.45
CA ARG A 184 -18.17 -11.53 -4.01
C ARG A 184 -17.15 -11.61 -2.89
N ASP A 185 -16.08 -12.34 -3.12
CA ASP A 185 -14.94 -12.33 -2.21
C ASP A 185 -13.99 -11.19 -2.56
N VAL A 186 -13.49 -10.52 -1.53
CA VAL A 186 -12.55 -9.40 -1.63
C VAL A 186 -11.36 -9.70 -0.74
N ARG A 187 -10.15 -9.48 -1.24
CA ARG A 187 -8.93 -9.60 -0.43
C ARG A 187 -8.73 -8.33 0.37
N ALA A 188 -8.20 -8.46 1.58
CA ALA A 188 -7.89 -7.33 2.42
C ALA A 188 -6.61 -7.57 3.22
N ILE A 189 -5.94 -6.48 3.60
CA ILE A 189 -4.88 -6.51 4.60
C ILE A 189 -5.23 -5.57 5.75
N PHE A 190 -4.77 -5.94 6.94
CA PHE A 190 -4.95 -5.17 8.15
C PHE A 190 -3.59 -4.76 8.70
N TYR A 191 -3.44 -3.49 9.06
CA TYR A 191 -2.21 -2.97 9.65
C TYR A 191 -2.50 -1.82 10.63
N GLU A 192 -1.50 -1.49 11.43
CA GLU A 192 -1.53 -0.44 12.44
C GLU A 192 -2.00 0.91 11.86
N TYR A 193 -2.90 1.55 12.59
CA TYR A 193 -3.21 2.96 12.34
C TYR A 193 -2.10 3.83 12.93
N VAL A 194 -1.43 4.59 12.07
CA VAL A 194 -0.35 5.50 12.45
C VAL A 194 -0.92 6.88 12.69
N HIS A 195 -0.79 7.37 13.92
CA HIS A 195 -1.10 8.75 14.26
C HIS A 195 -0.01 9.68 13.74
N GLY A 196 -0.34 10.50 12.75
CA GLY A 196 0.58 11.47 12.16
C GLY A 196 -0.07 12.23 11.00
N ILE A 197 0.74 13.00 10.28
CA ILE A 197 0.32 13.77 9.11
C ILE A 197 0.95 13.14 7.87
N CYS A 198 0.19 12.98 6.80
CA CYS A 198 0.74 12.56 5.50
C CYS A 198 1.79 13.58 5.06
N LEU A 199 2.99 13.13 4.67
CA LEU A 199 4.11 14.02 4.37
C LEU A 199 3.76 14.96 3.21
N GLN A 200 2.96 14.51 2.24
CA GLN A 200 2.46 15.36 1.15
C GLN A 200 1.61 16.55 1.63
N ASP A 201 0.98 16.45 2.80
CA ASP A 201 0.03 17.44 3.32
C ASP A 201 0.67 18.41 4.33
N ILE A 202 1.96 18.27 4.63
CA ILE A 202 2.61 19.21 5.55
C ILE A 202 2.78 20.59 4.91
N ALA A 203 2.71 21.64 5.71
CA ALA A 203 3.14 22.96 5.28
C ALA A 203 4.64 23.13 5.56
N VAL A 204 5.48 23.13 4.52
CA VAL A 204 6.96 23.26 4.62
C VAL A 204 7.38 24.38 5.57
N ARG A 205 6.69 25.52 5.50
CA ARG A 205 6.96 26.72 6.30
C ARG A 205 6.82 26.52 7.81
N ASP A 206 6.11 25.47 8.23
CA ASP A 206 5.92 25.13 9.64
C ASP A 206 7.12 24.33 10.20
N TYR A 207 8.09 23.96 9.35
CA TYR A 207 9.28 23.20 9.71
C TYR A 207 10.56 23.98 9.38
N THR A 208 11.46 24.07 10.35
CA THR A 208 12.80 24.62 10.15
C THR A 208 13.60 23.76 9.16
N GLN A 209 14.67 24.32 8.59
CA GLN A 209 15.57 23.55 7.73
C GLN A 209 16.15 22.32 8.45
N GLN A 210 16.48 22.44 9.75
CA GLN A 210 17.01 21.32 10.53
C GLN A 210 15.99 20.18 10.69
N GLN A 211 14.72 20.50 10.92
CA GLN A 211 13.65 19.50 10.99
C GLN A 211 13.44 18.83 9.62
N ARG A 212 13.48 19.59 8.53
CA ARG A 212 13.37 19.04 7.16
C ARG A 212 14.55 18.13 6.82
N GLN A 213 15.77 18.49 7.23
CA GLN A 213 16.94 17.62 7.13
C GLN A 213 16.77 16.33 7.94
N ALA A 214 16.22 16.43 9.16
CA ALA A 214 15.93 15.25 9.99
C ALA A 214 14.88 14.32 9.35
N ILE A 215 13.85 14.89 8.70
CA ILE A 215 12.86 14.14 7.92
C ILE A 215 13.55 13.41 6.76
N MET A 216 14.37 14.12 5.96
CA MET A 216 15.08 13.50 4.83
C MET A 216 16.02 12.38 5.28
N ARG A 217 16.77 12.58 6.37
CA ARG A 217 17.61 11.53 6.98
C ARG A 217 16.80 10.30 7.37
N ALA A 218 15.63 10.49 7.98
CA ALA A 218 14.75 9.38 8.35
C ALA A 218 14.24 8.61 7.13
N ILE A 219 13.92 9.31 6.03
CA ILE A 219 13.47 8.68 4.77
C ILE A 219 14.61 7.86 4.14
N ILE A 220 15.81 8.42 4.02
CA ILE A 220 16.96 7.70 3.45
C ILE A 220 17.30 6.46 4.28
N ARG A 221 17.30 6.59 5.61
CA ARG A 221 17.55 5.47 6.53
C ARG A 221 16.47 4.39 6.38
N ALA A 222 15.20 4.78 6.33
CA ALA A 222 14.09 3.87 6.14
C ALA A 222 14.18 3.10 4.82
N ASP A 223 14.40 3.80 3.69
CA ASP A 223 14.61 3.18 2.38
C ASP A 223 15.79 2.20 2.40
N SER A 224 16.91 2.61 2.99
CA SER A 224 18.11 1.78 3.12
C SER A 224 17.84 0.49 3.92
N GLN A 225 17.09 0.59 5.02
CA GLN A 225 16.70 -0.57 5.84
C GLN A 225 15.75 -1.51 5.10
N MET A 226 14.75 -0.98 4.39
CA MET A 226 13.85 -1.79 3.56
C MET A 226 14.63 -2.49 2.44
N TRP A 227 15.53 -1.77 1.78
CA TRP A 227 16.40 -2.31 0.73
C TRP A 227 17.30 -3.41 1.27
N GLN A 228 17.90 -3.26 2.46
CA GLN A 228 18.69 -4.30 3.13
C GLN A 228 17.88 -5.54 3.51
N LEU A 229 16.57 -5.38 3.70
CA LEU A 229 15.63 -6.48 3.87
C LEU A 229 15.07 -7.02 2.56
N ASP A 230 15.69 -6.68 1.42
CA ASP A 230 15.29 -7.13 0.08
C ASP A 230 13.86 -6.70 -0.28
N VAL A 231 13.50 -5.48 0.10
CA VAL A 231 12.26 -4.80 -0.30
C VAL A 231 12.60 -3.47 -0.98
N ASN A 232 12.31 -3.39 -2.27
CA ASN A 232 12.41 -2.16 -3.05
C ASN A 232 11.01 -1.55 -3.20
N ASN A 233 10.76 -0.39 -2.57
CA ASN A 233 9.50 0.31 -2.75
C ASN A 233 9.54 1.19 -4.00
N LEU A 234 8.90 0.74 -5.08
CA LEU A 234 8.86 1.46 -6.36
C LEU A 234 7.86 2.64 -6.38
N ASP A 235 7.14 2.89 -5.28
CA ASP A 235 6.26 4.05 -5.10
C ASP A 235 6.63 4.83 -3.82
N LEU A 236 7.93 5.00 -3.54
CA LEU A 236 8.41 5.83 -2.44
C LEU A 236 8.13 7.32 -2.73
N HIS A 237 6.94 7.76 -2.32
CA HIS A 237 6.43 9.11 -2.56
C HIS A 237 5.95 9.74 -1.25
N PRO A 238 6.00 11.08 -1.07
CA PRO A 238 5.48 11.74 0.14
C PRO A 238 4.05 11.38 0.55
N ARG A 239 3.21 10.89 -0.38
CA ARG A 239 1.82 10.47 -0.10
C ARG A 239 1.74 9.15 0.66
N ASN A 240 2.84 8.38 0.63
CA ASN A 240 3.00 7.06 1.21
C ASN A 240 3.89 7.13 2.47
N ILE A 241 4.11 8.33 3.03
CA ILE A 241 4.90 8.55 4.25
C ILE A 241 4.05 9.32 5.25
N ILE A 242 3.89 8.77 6.44
CA ILE A 242 3.26 9.45 7.57
C ILE A 242 4.35 10.00 8.48
N LEU A 243 4.36 11.32 8.65
CA LEU A 243 5.21 12.01 9.62
C LEU A 243 4.55 11.95 11.00
N VAL A 244 5.19 11.26 11.94
CA VAL A 244 4.72 11.10 13.33
C VAL A 244 5.24 12.24 14.20
N SER A 245 6.53 12.56 14.08
CA SER A 245 7.15 13.70 14.76
C SER A 245 8.40 14.19 14.04
N ALA A 246 8.70 15.48 14.19
CA ALA A 246 9.96 16.09 13.76
C ALA A 246 10.28 17.24 14.71
N ASN A 247 10.68 16.91 15.95
CA ASN A 247 11.07 17.91 16.93
C ASN A 247 12.48 18.43 16.61
N GLU A 248 12.75 19.69 16.93
CA GLU A 248 14.07 20.28 16.72
C GLU A 248 15.11 19.59 17.61
N GLY A 249 16.24 19.18 17.01
CA GLY A 249 17.30 18.44 17.70
C GLY A 249 17.05 16.94 17.89
N GLU A 250 15.92 16.40 17.45
CA GLU A 250 15.60 14.96 17.52
C GLU A 250 15.59 14.31 16.11
N GLU A 251 15.73 12.99 16.06
CA GLU A 251 15.45 12.26 14.82
C GLU A 251 13.95 12.34 14.48
N ALA A 252 13.64 12.60 13.21
CA ALA A 252 12.26 12.56 12.76
C ALA A 252 11.75 11.12 12.79
N VAL A 253 10.50 10.95 13.22
CA VAL A 253 9.82 9.66 13.26
C VAL A 253 8.84 9.62 12.09
N ILE A 254 9.06 8.68 11.17
CA ILE A 254 8.19 8.46 10.00
C ILE A 254 7.66 7.03 9.97
N ARG A 255 6.58 6.81 9.23
CA ARG A 255 6.12 5.47 8.83
C ARG A 255 5.87 5.43 7.34
N ILE A 256 6.47 4.46 6.65
CA ILE A 256 6.23 4.21 5.23
C ILE A 256 5.08 3.22 5.10
N ILE A 257 4.12 3.55 4.23
CA ILE A 257 2.92 2.77 3.94
C ILE A 257 2.84 2.51 2.43
N ASP A 258 1.83 1.75 2.01
CA ASP A 258 1.51 1.45 0.61
C ASP A 258 2.64 0.71 -0.13
N PHE A 259 2.64 -0.63 -0.02
CA PHE A 259 3.64 -1.49 -0.65
C PHE A 259 3.07 -2.34 -1.79
N ASP A 260 1.98 -1.91 -2.42
CA ASP A 260 1.37 -2.66 -3.53
C ASP A 260 2.21 -2.69 -4.81
N HIS A 261 3.19 -1.80 -4.94
CA HIS A 261 4.17 -1.76 -6.04
C HIS A 261 5.59 -2.15 -5.60
N CYS A 262 5.76 -2.84 -4.47
CA CYS A 262 7.09 -3.24 -4.02
C CYS A 262 7.64 -4.45 -4.80
N GLN A 263 8.96 -4.49 -4.98
CA GLN A 263 9.67 -5.69 -5.42
C GLN A 263 10.35 -6.34 -4.21
N CYS A 264 10.20 -7.66 -4.05
CA CYS A 264 10.84 -8.42 -2.97
C CYS A 264 11.58 -9.65 -3.50
N GLY A 265 12.59 -10.12 -2.77
CA GLY A 265 13.23 -11.41 -3.07
C GLY A 265 14.19 -11.35 -4.26
N THR A 266 14.76 -10.18 -4.56
CA THR A 266 15.59 -9.94 -5.75
C THR A 266 17.07 -9.80 -5.47
N ARG A 267 17.44 -9.53 -4.21
CA ARG A 267 18.84 -9.41 -3.81
C ARG A 267 19.51 -10.78 -3.83
N VAL A 268 20.74 -10.79 -4.34
CA VAL A 268 21.64 -11.95 -4.25
C VAL A 268 22.14 -12.14 -2.82
N GLN A 269 22.31 -11.04 -2.09
CA GLN A 269 22.75 -11.03 -0.71
C GLN A 269 21.58 -11.34 0.22
N SER A 270 21.86 -12.06 1.31
CA SER A 270 20.86 -12.35 2.34
C SER A 270 20.36 -11.05 3.00
N PRO A 271 19.07 -10.97 3.36
CA PRO A 271 18.52 -9.85 4.12
C PRO A 271 19.31 -9.58 5.41
N THR A 272 19.61 -8.32 5.68
CA THR A 272 20.29 -7.85 6.91
C THR A 272 19.65 -6.56 7.44
N LEU A 273 19.97 -6.22 8.68
CA LEU A 273 19.68 -4.91 9.28
C LEU A 273 20.93 -4.02 9.37
N ASP A 274 22.07 -4.51 8.87
CA ASP A 274 23.30 -3.73 8.84
C ASP A 274 23.12 -2.48 7.97
N PRO A 275 23.73 -1.34 8.35
CA PRO A 275 23.68 -0.11 7.55
C PRO A 275 24.09 -0.36 6.10
N LEU A 276 23.40 0.30 5.17
CA LEU A 276 23.77 0.27 3.76
C LEU A 276 25.12 0.98 3.57
N PRO A 277 26.05 0.44 2.77
CA PRO A 277 27.33 1.10 2.50
C PRO A 277 27.10 2.51 1.94
N ARG A 278 27.94 3.46 2.35
CA ARG A 278 27.90 4.87 1.90
C ARG A 278 27.71 4.99 0.38
N GLU A 279 28.53 4.30 -0.40
CA GLU A 279 28.50 4.41 -1.86
C GLU A 279 27.15 3.97 -2.46
N GLU A 280 26.49 2.98 -1.85
CA GLU A 280 25.15 2.55 -2.27
C GLU A 280 24.07 3.57 -1.88
N VAL A 281 24.20 4.22 -0.72
CA VAL A 281 23.30 5.32 -0.32
C VAL A 281 23.43 6.49 -1.30
N LEU A 282 24.66 6.91 -1.61
CA LEU A 282 24.91 8.03 -2.52
C LEU A 282 24.42 7.74 -3.94
N THR A 283 24.69 6.54 -4.47
CA THR A 283 24.22 6.13 -5.80
C THR A 283 22.70 6.19 -5.92
N ARG A 284 21.96 5.97 -4.83
CA ARG A 284 20.47 6.00 -4.83
C ARG A 284 19.89 7.40 -4.66
N TRP A 285 20.61 8.33 -4.04
CA TRP A 285 20.03 9.57 -3.54
C TRP A 285 20.69 10.85 -4.07
N LEU A 286 21.80 10.78 -4.82
CA LEU A 286 22.37 11.96 -5.51
C LEU A 286 21.44 12.45 -6.64
N ASP A 287 21.32 13.78 -6.79
CA ASP A 287 20.41 14.43 -7.78
C ASP A 287 20.89 14.23 -9.24
N SER A 288 22.13 13.77 -9.45
CA SER A 288 22.74 13.62 -10.77
C SER A 288 22.32 12.37 -11.55
N ASP A 289 21.76 11.36 -10.86
CA ASP A 289 21.38 10.10 -11.47
C ASP A 289 19.87 10.07 -11.76
N PHE A 290 19.54 9.79 -13.03
CA PHE A 290 18.21 9.82 -13.67
C PHE A 290 17.13 8.88 -13.06
N ASP A 291 17.29 8.39 -11.84
CA ASP A 291 16.38 7.45 -11.15
C ASP A 291 15.70 8.17 -9.98
N ASP A 292 14.81 9.09 -10.37
CA ASP A 292 14.01 10.14 -9.71
C ASP A 292 13.39 9.86 -8.31
N SER A 293 14.09 9.24 -7.36
CA SER A 293 13.60 9.15 -5.97
C SER A 293 13.54 10.55 -5.33
N MET A 294 14.53 11.40 -5.61
CA MET A 294 14.62 12.76 -5.06
C MET A 294 13.64 13.77 -5.65
N ILE A 295 13.13 13.53 -6.88
CA ILE A 295 12.24 14.50 -7.53
C ILE A 295 10.99 14.78 -6.70
N TYR A 296 10.48 13.76 -6.02
CA TYR A 296 9.28 13.85 -5.20
C TYR A 296 9.49 14.58 -3.88
N PHE A 297 10.74 14.76 -3.43
CA PHE A 297 11.09 15.39 -2.16
C PHE A 297 11.72 16.78 -2.34
N ARG A 298 11.98 17.22 -3.57
CA ARG A 298 12.68 18.50 -3.86
C ARG A 298 12.02 19.72 -3.22
N TRP A 299 10.71 19.69 -3.01
CA TRP A 299 9.96 20.76 -2.34
C TRP A 299 10.27 20.90 -0.82
N LEU A 300 10.87 19.88 -0.20
CA LEU A 300 11.37 19.93 1.18
C LEU A 300 12.79 20.51 1.28
N VAL A 301 13.50 20.63 0.17
CA VAL A 301 14.95 20.87 0.14
C VAL A 301 15.25 22.26 -0.45
N ASP A 302 15.79 23.14 0.38
CA ASP A 302 16.28 24.48 0.01
C ASP A 302 17.76 24.70 0.39
N TRP A 303 18.49 23.60 0.65
CA TRP A 303 19.93 23.58 0.93
C TRP A 303 20.69 22.83 -0.19
N PRO A 304 22.03 22.97 -0.26
CA PRO A 304 22.86 22.19 -1.19
C PRO A 304 22.73 20.68 -0.89
N TRP A 305 21.88 19.97 -1.65
CA TRP A 305 21.52 18.58 -1.38
C TRP A 305 22.71 17.64 -1.44
N ASP A 306 23.45 17.64 -2.55
CA ASP A 306 24.58 16.72 -2.76
C ASP A 306 25.67 16.94 -1.70
N ASP A 307 26.04 18.20 -1.41
CA ASP A 307 27.00 18.52 -0.36
C ASP A 307 26.50 18.07 1.02
N TRP A 308 25.21 18.26 1.32
CA TRP A 308 24.63 17.82 2.59
C TRP A 308 24.64 16.30 2.71
N LEU A 309 24.23 15.59 1.65
CA LEU A 309 24.19 14.13 1.61
C LEU A 309 25.60 13.55 1.77
N GLU A 310 26.58 14.08 1.03
CA GLU A 310 27.97 13.65 1.16
C GLU A 310 28.50 13.84 2.57
N ASN A 311 28.24 15.01 3.18
CA ASN A 311 28.70 15.33 4.54
C ASN A 311 27.99 14.50 5.61
N GLU A 312 26.68 14.28 5.49
CA GLU A 312 25.88 13.48 6.42
C GLU A 312 26.40 12.03 6.48
N TYR A 313 26.87 11.52 5.35
CA TYR A 313 27.44 10.18 5.22
C TYR A 313 28.98 10.20 5.02
N ALA A 314 29.68 11.28 5.38
CA ALA A 314 31.14 11.43 5.23
C ALA A 314 31.98 10.76 6.33
N GLY A 315 31.35 10.26 7.39
CA GLY A 315 32.04 9.70 8.56
C GLY A 315 31.90 8.20 8.69
N ASN A 316 33.00 7.51 8.99
CA ASN A 316 32.94 6.14 9.52
C ASN A 316 32.20 6.14 10.87
N GLY A 317 30.95 5.68 10.85
CA GLY A 317 30.36 4.88 11.92
C GLY A 317 28.99 5.34 12.45
N PRO A 318 28.20 4.44 13.05
CA PRO A 318 28.35 2.98 13.11
C PRO A 318 27.67 2.22 11.96
#